data_AF-A0A7Y3G665-F1
#
_entry.id   AF-A0A7Y3G665-F1
#
_cell.length_a   1.000
_cell.length_b   1.000
_cell.length_c   1.000
_cell.angle_alpha   90.00
_cell.angle_beta   90.00
_cell.angle_gamma   90.00
#
_symmetry.space_group_name_H-M   'P 1'
#
loop_
_entity.id
_entity.type
_entity.pdbx_description
1 polymer ?
#
loop_
_entity_poly.entity_id
_entity_poly.type
_entity_poly.pdbx_seq_one_letter_code
_entity_poly.pdbx_strand_id
1 'polypeptide(L)'
;MLLSKTRVSRILAVFVLAIFVSMTTYAQPKGITAQMIQEFIEFIEENAMPMDDYLENSKDLSTFVKVLKLTGDFEKLKNNDEYTVFAPTNQAFEQFPVEVITELFQPRNIEKLKSIAAYHIIEGRLRSSTIVADIDENNGLLATYKMLNGLEITTFYDDETIFIKDANGYPVEVLQQDILLSNGLVYKVDTVILPQVDNERQLAENN
;
A
#
# COMPACT_ATOMS: atom_id res chain seq x y z
N MET A 1 2.25 33.80 12.78
CA MET A 1 2.43 32.34 12.76
C MET A 1 1.13 31.72 13.25
N LEU A 2 0.62 30.69 12.56
CA LEU A 2 -0.63 29.94 12.79
C LEU A 2 -1.92 30.53 12.17
N LEU A 3 -2.07 30.36 10.85
CA LEU A 3 -3.39 30.25 10.22
C LEU A 3 -3.63 28.77 9.84
N SER A 4 -4.23 28.04 10.79
CA SER A 4 -5.32 27.07 10.57
C SER A 4 -5.34 26.26 9.26
N LYS A 5 -4.56 25.16 9.19
CA LYS A 5 -4.58 24.13 8.12
C LYS A 5 -5.96 23.47 7.87
N THR A 6 -6.95 23.69 8.73
CA THR A 6 -8.31 23.11 8.60
C THR A 6 -9.23 23.86 7.63
N ARG A 7 -8.91 25.08 7.19
CA ARG A 7 -9.76 25.83 6.24
C ARG A 7 -9.51 25.47 4.78
N VAL A 8 -8.32 24.98 4.44
CA VAL A 8 -7.93 24.67 3.06
C VAL A 8 -8.72 23.47 2.51
N SER A 9 -8.97 22.45 3.33
CA SER A 9 -9.72 21.24 2.94
C SER A 9 -11.20 21.51 2.59
N ARG A 10 -11.86 22.44 3.30
CA ARG A 10 -13.24 22.85 2.97
C ARG A 10 -13.32 23.77 1.76
N ILE A 11 -12.27 24.52 1.46
CA ILE A 11 -12.25 25.44 0.31
C ILE A 11 -12.06 24.64 -1.00
N LEU A 12 -11.23 23.58 -0.99
CA LEU A 12 -11.01 22.74 -2.18
C LEU A 12 -12.28 21.99 -2.61
N ALA A 13 -13.05 21.43 -1.66
CA ALA A 13 -14.32 20.74 -1.94
C ALA A 13 -15.42 21.68 -2.47
N VAL A 14 -15.41 22.95 -2.08
CA VAL A 14 -16.39 23.96 -2.55
C VAL A 14 -16.00 24.51 -3.93
N PHE A 15 -14.70 24.57 -4.26
CA PHE A 15 -14.24 25.06 -5.57
C PHE A 15 -14.51 24.08 -6.71
N VAL A 16 -14.45 22.76 -6.48
CA VAL A 16 -14.76 21.75 -7.52
C VAL A 16 -16.26 21.72 -7.85
N LEU A 17 -17.15 21.93 -6.85
CA LEU A 17 -18.59 22.05 -7.10
C LEU A 17 -18.94 23.35 -7.84
N ALA A 18 -18.20 24.44 -7.61
CA ALA A 18 -18.45 25.73 -8.26
C ALA A 18 -18.07 25.74 -9.76
N ILE A 19 -17.01 25.03 -10.15
CA ILE A 19 -16.64 24.89 -11.58
C ILE A 19 -17.74 24.13 -12.34
N PHE A 20 -18.41 23.15 -11.70
CA PHE A 20 -19.52 22.42 -12.29
C PHE A 20 -20.81 23.25 -12.46
N VAL A 21 -21.07 24.24 -11.59
CA VAL A 21 -22.29 25.08 -11.68
C VAL A 21 -22.14 26.22 -12.70
N SER A 22 -20.93 26.72 -12.98
CA SER A 22 -20.77 27.84 -13.93
C SER A 22 -20.90 27.46 -15.41
N MET A 23 -20.83 26.18 -15.78
CA MET A 23 -20.97 25.73 -17.18
C MET A 23 -22.41 25.44 -17.62
N THR A 24 -23.42 25.66 -16.78
CA THR A 24 -24.83 25.40 -17.18
C THR A 24 -25.49 26.54 -17.97
N THR A 25 -24.74 27.54 -18.44
CA THR A 25 -25.30 28.60 -19.29
C THR A 25 -24.73 28.47 -20.69
N TYR A 26 -25.56 27.88 -21.57
CA TYR A 26 -25.38 27.59 -23.00
C TYR A 26 -24.66 26.29 -23.39
N ALA A 27 -25.43 25.44 -24.07
CA ALA A 27 -25.11 24.15 -24.72
C ALA A 27 -25.24 22.89 -23.84
N GLN A 28 -26.29 22.10 -24.15
CA GLN A 28 -26.57 20.67 -23.88
C GLN A 28 -25.74 19.98 -22.79
N PRO A 29 -26.35 19.30 -21.79
CA PRO A 29 -25.58 18.51 -20.83
C PRO A 29 -24.97 17.32 -21.59
N LYS A 30 -23.72 17.45 -22.04
CA LYS A 30 -22.90 16.29 -22.31
C LYS A 30 -22.79 15.59 -20.97
N GLY A 31 -23.49 14.45 -20.82
CA GLY A 31 -23.41 13.65 -19.60
C GLY A 31 -21.95 13.35 -19.25
N ILE A 32 -21.71 12.97 -18.00
CA ILE A 32 -20.37 12.59 -17.53
C ILE A 32 -19.84 11.49 -18.47
N THR A 33 -18.78 11.80 -19.23
CA THR A 33 -18.13 10.84 -20.13
C THR A 33 -17.05 10.06 -19.39
N ALA A 34 -16.70 8.87 -19.86
CA ALA A 34 -15.58 8.11 -19.31
C ALA A 34 -14.26 8.91 -19.33
N GLN A 35 -14.06 9.72 -20.38
CA GLN A 35 -12.90 10.60 -20.49
C GLN A 35 -12.87 11.66 -19.37
N MET A 36 -14.02 12.29 -19.07
CA MET A 36 -14.08 13.28 -17.99
C MET A 36 -13.83 12.65 -16.62
N ILE A 37 -14.28 11.41 -16.41
CA ILE A 37 -13.96 10.65 -15.18
C ILE A 37 -12.47 10.38 -15.10
N GLN A 38 -11.85 9.96 -16.21
CA GLN A 38 -10.42 9.66 -16.27
C GLN A 38 -9.57 10.89 -15.98
N GLU A 39 -9.86 12.02 -16.63
CA GLU A 39 -9.16 13.31 -16.39
C GLU A 39 -9.28 13.74 -14.93
N PHE A 40 -10.44 13.49 -14.30
CA PHE A 40 -10.64 13.81 -12.89
C PHE A 40 -9.88 12.87 -11.95
N ILE A 41 -9.82 11.58 -12.26
CA ILE A 41 -9.02 10.61 -11.50
C ILE A 41 -7.55 10.98 -11.58
N GLU A 42 -7.02 11.23 -12.77
CA GLU A 42 -5.63 11.64 -12.98
C GLU A 42 -5.30 12.92 -12.22
N PHE A 43 -6.22 13.90 -12.21
CA PHE A 43 -6.06 15.12 -11.41
C PHE A 43 -5.97 14.82 -9.91
N ILE A 44 -6.81 13.93 -9.37
CA ILE A 44 -6.74 13.55 -7.95
C ILE A 44 -5.41 12.85 -7.66
N GLU A 45 -4.98 11.93 -8.51
CA GLU A 45 -3.75 11.18 -8.34
C GLU A 45 -2.52 12.09 -8.39
N GLU A 46 -2.44 13.00 -9.36
CA GLU A 46 -1.33 13.96 -9.47
C GLU A 46 -1.23 14.90 -8.26
N ASN A 47 -2.36 15.20 -7.61
CA ASN A 47 -2.42 16.10 -6.45
C ASN A 47 -2.48 15.37 -5.09
N ALA A 48 -2.36 14.03 -5.08
CA ALA A 48 -2.32 13.26 -3.86
C ALA A 48 -1.00 13.45 -3.10
N MET A 49 -0.97 13.03 -1.83
CA MET A 49 0.26 13.05 -1.04
C MET A 49 1.30 12.07 -1.64
N PRO A 50 2.58 12.43 -1.72
CA PRO A 50 3.65 11.50 -2.08
C PRO A 50 3.77 10.32 -1.11
N MET A 51 4.11 9.13 -1.60
CA MET A 51 4.18 7.93 -0.78
C MET A 51 5.23 8.01 0.32
N ASP A 52 6.39 8.59 0.05
CA ASP A 52 7.45 8.78 1.02
C ASP A 52 7.02 9.71 2.16
N ASP A 53 6.35 10.83 1.85
CA ASP A 53 5.80 11.75 2.85
C ASP A 53 4.71 11.07 3.70
N TYR A 54 3.81 10.29 3.08
CA TYR A 54 2.80 9.53 3.81
C TYR A 54 3.42 8.53 4.78
N LEU A 55 4.39 7.74 4.32
CA LEU A 55 5.05 6.72 5.11
C LEU A 55 5.81 7.36 6.29
N GLU A 56 6.58 8.43 6.06
CA GLU A 56 7.32 9.12 7.12
C GLU A 56 6.44 9.72 8.22
N ASN A 57 5.26 10.21 7.86
CA ASN A 57 4.33 10.83 8.81
C ASN A 57 3.38 9.82 9.48
N SER A 58 3.38 8.55 9.04
CA SER A 58 2.55 7.48 9.61
C SER A 58 3.21 6.85 10.84
N LYS A 59 2.76 7.26 12.04
CA LYS A 59 3.33 6.79 13.33
C LYS A 59 3.25 5.28 13.51
N ASP A 60 2.17 4.69 13.04
CA ASP A 60 1.90 3.25 13.08
C ASP A 60 2.73 2.46 12.07
N LEU A 61 3.42 3.10 11.12
CA LEU A 61 4.29 2.46 10.13
C LEU A 61 5.78 2.68 10.41
N SER A 62 6.13 3.34 11.53
CA SER A 62 7.49 3.81 11.80
C SER A 62 8.56 2.71 11.79
N THR A 63 8.21 1.48 12.19
CA THR A 63 9.14 0.33 12.17
C THR A 63 9.42 -0.11 10.73
N PHE A 64 8.39 -0.20 9.89
CA PHE A 64 8.55 -0.53 8.49
C PHE A 64 9.35 0.54 7.73
N VAL A 65 9.13 1.82 8.02
CA VAL A 65 9.93 2.92 7.43
C VAL A 65 11.41 2.78 7.78
N LYS A 66 11.75 2.36 9.00
CA LYS A 66 13.15 2.08 9.37
C LYS A 66 13.71 0.93 8.53
N VAL A 67 12.94 -0.14 8.32
CA VAL A 67 13.35 -1.26 7.45
C VAL A 67 13.64 -0.75 6.04
N LEU A 68 12.69 -0.04 5.41
CA LEU A 68 12.86 0.50 4.06
C LEU A 68 14.10 1.41 3.94
N LYS A 69 14.39 2.22 4.97
CA LYS A 69 15.57 3.09 4.99
C LYS A 69 16.87 2.30 5.14
N LEU A 70 16.88 1.26 5.97
CA LEU A 70 18.05 0.39 6.16
C LEU A 70 18.36 -0.44 4.90
N THR A 71 17.34 -0.84 4.14
CA THR A 71 17.51 -1.66 2.93
C THR A 71 17.72 -0.83 1.65
N GLY A 72 17.49 0.49 1.74
CA GLY A 72 17.58 1.43 0.63
C GLY A 72 16.35 1.44 -0.27
N ASP A 73 15.31 0.67 0.04
CA ASP A 73 14.06 0.66 -0.74
C ASP A 73 13.23 1.93 -0.52
N PHE A 74 13.43 2.63 0.60
CA PHE A 74 12.75 3.91 0.86
C PHE A 74 13.04 4.96 -0.23
N GLU A 75 14.28 5.03 -0.72
CA GLU A 75 14.65 6.00 -1.76
C GLU A 75 14.04 5.65 -3.13
N LYS A 76 13.72 4.38 -3.40
CA LYS A 76 13.02 3.99 -4.64
C LYS A 76 11.59 4.52 -4.65
N LEU A 77 10.93 4.51 -3.50
CA LEU A 77 9.54 4.99 -3.34
C LEU A 77 9.39 6.52 -3.47
N LYS A 78 10.49 7.25 -3.65
CA LYS A 78 10.50 8.70 -3.89
C LYS A 78 10.50 9.04 -5.37
N ASN A 79 10.75 8.06 -6.23
CA ASN A 79 10.71 8.23 -7.67
C ASN A 79 9.26 8.36 -8.16
N ASN A 80 9.10 8.82 -9.39
CA ASN A 80 7.79 8.97 -10.05
C ASN A 80 7.23 7.64 -10.57
N ASP A 81 7.92 6.52 -10.34
CA ASP A 81 7.40 5.20 -10.69
C ASP A 81 6.24 4.84 -9.76
N GLU A 82 5.26 4.13 -10.28
CA GLU A 82 4.10 3.71 -9.50
C GLU A 82 4.41 2.48 -8.66
N TYR A 83 3.97 2.47 -7.41
CA TYR A 83 4.13 1.32 -6.51
C TYR A 83 2.85 0.99 -5.75
N THR A 84 2.71 -0.27 -5.38
CA THR A 84 1.75 -0.69 -4.36
C THR A 84 2.51 -1.29 -3.19
N VAL A 85 2.32 -0.74 -1.99
CA VAL A 85 3.06 -1.13 -0.80
C VAL A 85 2.12 -1.70 0.26
N PHE A 86 2.33 -2.96 0.63
CA PHE A 86 1.69 -3.59 1.78
C PHE A 86 2.52 -3.27 3.02
N ALA A 87 2.17 -2.20 3.72
CA ALA A 87 2.92 -1.68 4.86
C ALA A 87 2.48 -2.37 6.17
N PRO A 88 3.32 -3.23 6.79
CA PRO A 88 3.04 -3.79 8.09
C PRO A 88 3.03 -2.70 9.16
N THR A 89 2.00 -2.72 10.02
CA THR A 89 1.91 -1.83 11.17
C THR A 89 2.98 -2.16 12.22
N ASN A 90 3.25 -1.26 13.17
CA ASN A 90 4.14 -1.54 14.29
C ASN A 90 3.65 -2.78 15.08
N GLN A 91 2.33 -2.96 15.19
CA GLN A 91 1.73 -4.13 15.84
C GLN A 91 2.07 -5.43 15.10
N ALA A 92 2.20 -5.40 13.78
CA ALA A 92 2.65 -6.54 12.99
C ALA A 92 4.05 -7.02 13.38
N PHE A 93 4.96 -6.09 13.70
CA PHE A 93 6.30 -6.44 14.18
C PHE A 93 6.29 -6.94 15.63
N GLU A 94 5.34 -6.46 16.45
CA GLU A 94 5.18 -6.90 17.84
C GLU A 94 4.65 -8.34 17.96
N GLN A 95 4.11 -8.93 16.88
CA GLN A 95 3.72 -10.34 16.86
C GLN A 95 4.91 -11.31 16.87
N PHE A 96 6.11 -10.83 16.52
CA PHE A 96 7.31 -11.66 16.52
C PHE A 96 8.06 -11.53 17.85
N PRO A 97 8.69 -12.62 18.34
CA PRO A 97 9.57 -12.54 19.50
C PRO A 97 10.66 -11.48 19.30
N VAL A 98 11.00 -10.78 20.38
CA VAL A 98 11.99 -9.70 20.35
C VAL A 98 13.34 -10.19 19.85
N GLU A 99 13.68 -11.45 20.13
CA GLU A 99 14.89 -12.13 19.68
C GLU A 99 14.91 -12.27 18.15
N VAL A 100 13.77 -12.61 17.54
CA VAL A 100 13.64 -12.76 16.08
C VAL A 100 13.77 -11.40 15.41
N ILE A 101 13.10 -10.37 15.93
CA ILE A 101 13.23 -9.00 15.42
C ILE A 101 14.67 -8.52 15.58
N THR A 102 15.28 -8.69 16.75
CA THR A 102 16.65 -8.25 16.99
C THR A 102 17.64 -8.93 16.06
N GLU A 103 17.46 -10.23 15.81
CA GLU A 103 18.27 -11.00 14.87
C GLU A 103 18.09 -10.49 13.44
N LEU A 104 16.85 -10.31 12.96
CA LEU A 104 16.56 -9.79 11.62
C LEU A 104 17.24 -8.44 11.36
N PHE A 105 17.32 -7.55 12.37
CA PHE A 105 17.95 -6.24 12.27
C PHE A 105 19.47 -6.23 12.45
N GLN A 106 20.12 -7.37 12.61
CA GLN A 106 21.59 -7.41 12.64
C GLN A 106 22.20 -7.07 11.28
N PRO A 107 23.37 -6.40 11.24
CA PRO A 107 24.04 -6.04 9.99
C PRO A 107 24.30 -7.23 9.06
N ARG A 108 24.53 -8.42 9.61
CA ARG A 108 24.73 -9.67 8.84
C ARG A 108 23.49 -10.09 8.05
N ASN A 109 22.30 -9.61 8.43
CA ASN A 109 21.01 -9.98 7.85
C ASN A 109 20.41 -8.88 6.96
N ILE A 110 21.19 -7.84 6.61
CA ILE A 110 20.71 -6.73 5.76
C ILE A 110 20.17 -7.22 4.40
N GLU A 111 20.82 -8.18 3.74
CA GLU A 111 20.33 -8.73 2.47
C GLU A 111 18.99 -9.45 2.63
N LYS A 112 18.80 -10.09 3.78
CA LYS A 112 17.54 -10.74 4.11
C LYS A 112 16.44 -9.72 4.38
N LEU A 113 16.74 -8.68 5.17
CA LEU A 113 15.82 -7.56 5.38
C LEU A 113 15.44 -6.89 4.06
N LYS A 114 16.37 -6.73 3.14
CA LYS A 114 16.11 -6.16 1.80
C LYS A 114 15.17 -7.04 1.00
N SER A 115 15.36 -8.35 1.03
CA SER A 115 14.42 -9.29 0.39
C SER A 115 13.02 -9.21 1.02
N ILE A 116 12.93 -9.13 2.36
CA ILE A 116 11.65 -8.98 3.07
C ILE A 116 10.99 -7.63 2.72
N ALA A 117 11.74 -6.52 2.75
CA ALA A 117 11.23 -5.20 2.43
C ALA A 117 10.67 -5.13 1.00
N ALA A 118 11.43 -5.63 0.03
CA ALA A 118 10.98 -5.73 -1.36
C ALA A 118 9.84 -6.72 -1.56
N TYR A 119 9.64 -7.70 -0.66
CA TYR A 119 8.48 -8.60 -0.69
C TYR A 119 7.17 -7.95 -0.24
N HIS A 120 7.21 -6.68 0.20
CA HIS A 120 6.02 -5.89 0.53
C HIS A 120 5.66 -4.88 -0.56
N ILE A 121 6.38 -4.88 -1.69
CA ILE A 121 6.27 -3.86 -2.74
C ILE A 121 5.94 -4.55 -4.06
N ILE A 122 4.95 -4.03 -4.79
CA ILE A 122 4.62 -4.35 -6.17
C ILE A 122 4.90 -3.11 -7.03
N GLU A 123 5.42 -3.32 -8.24
CA GLU A 123 5.51 -2.26 -9.25
C GLU A 123 4.13 -2.05 -9.91
N GLY A 124 3.66 -0.80 -9.95
CA GLY A 124 2.36 -0.40 -10.47
C GLY A 124 1.29 -0.16 -9.40
N ARG A 125 0.17 0.43 -9.82
CA ARG A 125 -1.04 0.63 -9.00
C ARG A 125 -1.94 -0.59 -9.06
N LEU A 126 -1.98 -1.37 -7.98
CA LEU A 126 -2.90 -2.48 -7.79
C LEU A 126 -4.03 -2.04 -6.84
N ARG A 127 -5.20 -1.70 -7.40
CA ARG A 127 -6.38 -1.29 -6.62
C ARG A 127 -7.12 -2.51 -6.07
N SER A 128 -7.80 -2.35 -4.93
CA SER A 128 -8.59 -3.43 -4.31
C SER A 128 -9.64 -4.00 -5.27
N SER A 129 -10.26 -3.14 -6.08
CA SER A 129 -11.22 -3.53 -7.11
C SER A 129 -10.62 -4.46 -8.17
N THR A 130 -9.35 -4.25 -8.52
CA THR A 130 -8.63 -5.13 -9.46
C THR A 130 -8.30 -6.45 -8.79
N ILE A 131 -7.88 -6.43 -7.51
CA ILE A 131 -7.65 -7.66 -6.74
C ILE A 131 -8.92 -8.52 -6.68
N VAL A 132 -10.06 -7.92 -6.36
CA VAL A 132 -11.35 -8.62 -6.31
C VAL A 132 -11.73 -9.17 -7.70
N ALA A 133 -11.60 -8.36 -8.75
CA ALA A 133 -11.88 -8.81 -10.11
C ALA A 133 -11.00 -10.00 -10.54
N ASP A 134 -9.70 -9.96 -10.25
CA ASP A 134 -8.76 -11.05 -10.57
C ASP A 134 -9.11 -12.33 -9.82
N ILE A 135 -9.56 -12.22 -8.55
CA ILE A 135 -10.03 -13.36 -7.76
C ILE A 135 -11.32 -13.95 -8.36
N ASP A 136 -12.28 -13.11 -8.72
CA ASP A 136 -13.56 -13.51 -9.32
C ASP A 136 -13.35 -14.18 -10.68
N GLU A 137 -12.45 -13.66 -11.51
CA GLU A 137 -12.05 -14.26 -12.79
C GLU A 137 -11.41 -15.65 -12.61
N ASN A 138 -10.74 -15.87 -11.47
CA ASN A 138 -10.20 -17.18 -11.09
C ASN A 138 -11.21 -18.05 -10.30
N ASN A 139 -12.51 -17.87 -10.56
CA ASN A 139 -13.61 -18.60 -9.91
C ASN A 139 -13.63 -18.46 -8.37
N GLY A 140 -13.23 -17.30 -7.84
CA GLY A 140 -13.20 -17.03 -6.41
C GLY A 140 -12.08 -17.74 -5.65
N LEU A 141 -11.03 -18.21 -6.35
CA LEU A 141 -9.90 -18.90 -5.72
C LEU A 141 -8.85 -17.89 -5.23
N LEU A 142 -7.71 -17.78 -5.93
CA LEU A 142 -6.57 -16.95 -5.55
C LEU A 142 -6.11 -16.12 -6.75
N ALA A 143 -5.80 -14.84 -6.55
CA ALA A 143 -5.04 -14.06 -7.54
C ALA A 143 -3.56 -14.04 -7.15
N THR A 144 -2.66 -14.05 -8.13
CA THR A 144 -1.20 -14.11 -7.90
C THR A 144 -0.54 -12.84 -8.38
N TYR A 145 0.32 -12.25 -7.54
CA TYR A 145 1.07 -11.04 -7.89
C TYR A 145 2.56 -11.23 -7.64
N LYS A 146 3.36 -10.71 -8.56
CA LYS A 146 4.81 -10.68 -8.44
C LYS A 146 5.26 -9.44 -7.66
N MET A 147 6.08 -9.68 -6.65
CA MET A 147 6.67 -8.66 -5.79
C MET A 147 8.00 -8.15 -6.34
N LEU A 148 8.51 -7.05 -5.78
CA LEU A 148 9.74 -6.38 -6.22
C LEU A 148 10.98 -7.26 -6.02
N ASN A 149 10.98 -8.19 -5.06
CA ASN A 149 12.06 -9.18 -4.90
C ASN A 149 11.99 -10.34 -5.92
N GLY A 150 10.96 -10.37 -6.77
CA GLY A 150 10.74 -11.38 -7.80
C GLY A 150 9.94 -12.61 -7.36
N LEU A 151 9.62 -12.72 -6.07
CA LEU A 151 8.73 -13.77 -5.53
C LEU A 151 7.27 -13.38 -5.71
N GLU A 152 6.37 -14.32 -5.46
CA GLU A 152 4.94 -14.12 -5.63
C GLU A 152 4.20 -14.16 -4.30
N ILE A 153 3.13 -13.38 -4.19
CA ILE A 153 2.08 -13.53 -3.16
C ILE A 153 0.81 -14.04 -3.84
N THR A 154 -0.08 -14.60 -3.04
CA THR A 154 -1.46 -14.86 -3.48
C THR A 154 -2.43 -14.03 -2.65
N THR A 155 -3.57 -13.66 -3.22
CA THR A 155 -4.63 -12.93 -2.50
C THR A 155 -5.95 -13.67 -2.61
N PHE A 156 -6.78 -13.50 -1.59
CA PHE A 156 -8.17 -13.91 -1.55
C PHE A 156 -8.97 -12.86 -0.79
N TYR A 157 -10.30 -12.98 -0.79
CA TYR A 157 -11.14 -12.22 0.12
C TYR A 157 -12.03 -13.18 0.91
N ASP A 158 -12.31 -12.81 2.15
CA ASP A 158 -13.36 -13.41 2.97
C ASP A 158 -14.32 -12.29 3.36
N ASP A 159 -15.59 -12.43 3.01
CA ASP A 159 -16.59 -11.37 2.99
C ASP A 159 -16.10 -10.09 2.25
N GLU A 160 -15.87 -9.00 2.99
CA GLU A 160 -15.40 -7.70 2.46
C GLU A 160 -13.91 -7.46 2.72
N THR A 161 -13.21 -8.40 3.35
CA THR A 161 -11.82 -8.24 3.77
C THR A 161 -10.88 -8.97 2.82
N ILE A 162 -9.89 -8.24 2.28
CA ILE A 162 -8.82 -8.83 1.47
C ILE A 162 -7.76 -9.43 2.40
N PHE A 163 -7.32 -10.63 2.04
CA PHE A 163 -6.20 -11.31 2.66
C PHE A 163 -5.09 -11.55 1.66
N ILE A 164 -3.86 -11.41 2.13
CA ILE A 164 -2.65 -11.77 1.41
C ILE A 164 -2.14 -13.05 2.01
N LYS A 165 -1.93 -14.07 1.19
CA LYS A 165 -1.24 -15.29 1.58
C LYS A 165 0.21 -15.19 1.13
N ASP A 166 1.11 -15.19 2.10
CA ASP A 166 2.55 -15.19 1.84
C ASP A 166 3.04 -16.53 1.27
N ALA A 167 4.31 -16.60 0.90
CA ALA A 167 4.88 -17.80 0.30
C ALA A 167 4.93 -19.02 1.23
N ASN A 168 4.69 -18.83 2.54
CA ASN A 168 4.60 -19.89 3.54
C ASN A 168 3.14 -20.35 3.77
N GLY A 169 2.17 -19.73 3.09
CA GLY A 169 0.76 -20.08 3.18
C GLY A 169 0.01 -19.41 4.32
N TYR A 170 0.62 -18.46 5.03
CA TYR A 170 -0.03 -17.78 6.14
C TYR A 170 -0.84 -16.58 5.64
N PRO A 171 -2.11 -16.45 6.08
CA PRO A 171 -2.92 -15.29 5.75
C PRO A 171 -2.45 -14.06 6.53
N VAL A 172 -2.49 -12.91 5.86
CA VAL A 172 -2.15 -11.59 6.34
C VAL A 172 -3.35 -10.70 6.03
N GLU A 173 -3.95 -10.11 7.04
CA GLU A 173 -5.15 -9.29 6.92
C GLU A 173 -4.79 -7.89 6.41
N VAL A 174 -5.54 -7.41 5.42
CA VAL A 174 -5.50 -6.01 4.99
C VAL A 174 -6.41 -5.18 5.90
N LEU A 175 -5.78 -4.45 6.83
CA LEU A 175 -6.47 -3.58 7.80
C LEU A 175 -7.02 -2.29 7.18
N GLN A 176 -6.31 -1.77 6.16
CA GLN A 176 -6.72 -0.57 5.44
C GLN A 176 -6.29 -0.70 3.98
N GLN A 177 -7.22 -0.49 3.06
CA GLN A 177 -7.02 -0.61 1.61
C GLN A 177 -7.03 0.73 0.89
N ASP A 178 -6.43 0.74 -0.31
CA ASP A 178 -6.47 1.85 -1.27
C ASP A 178 -6.12 3.24 -0.70
N ILE A 179 -5.08 3.33 0.15
CA ILE A 179 -4.56 4.64 0.53
C ILE A 179 -3.90 5.27 -0.70
N LEU A 180 -4.63 6.18 -1.34
CA LEU A 180 -4.24 6.80 -2.61
C LEU A 180 -3.14 7.83 -2.41
N LEU A 181 -2.05 7.65 -3.16
CA LEU A 181 -0.85 8.48 -3.14
C LEU A 181 -0.46 8.84 -4.58
N SER A 182 0.35 9.89 -4.74
CA SER A 182 0.64 10.43 -6.09
C SER A 182 1.45 9.49 -6.98
N ASN A 183 2.23 8.60 -6.37
CA ASN A 183 3.03 7.58 -7.03
C ASN A 183 2.63 6.17 -6.61
N GLY A 184 1.38 5.95 -6.19
CA GLY A 184 0.95 4.60 -5.86
C GLY A 184 -0.19 4.44 -4.87
N LEU A 185 -0.20 3.27 -4.24
CA LEU A 185 -1.15 2.85 -3.22
C LEU A 185 -0.41 2.28 -2.00
N VAL A 186 -0.93 2.54 -0.82
CA VAL A 186 -0.52 1.84 0.41
C VAL A 186 -1.70 1.04 0.95
N TYR A 187 -1.40 -0.18 1.37
CA TYR A 187 -2.28 -1.05 2.12
C TYR A 187 -1.65 -1.27 3.49
N LYS A 188 -2.40 -1.10 4.58
CA LYS A 188 -1.90 -1.46 5.91
C LYS A 188 -2.22 -2.90 6.20
N VAL A 189 -1.25 -3.64 6.70
CA VAL A 189 -1.42 -5.06 7.01
C VAL A 189 -1.11 -5.36 8.47
N ASP A 190 -1.75 -6.40 9.00
CA ASP A 190 -1.66 -6.80 10.40
C ASP A 190 -0.40 -7.60 10.74
N THR A 191 0.27 -8.16 9.74
CA THR A 191 1.38 -9.11 9.88
C THR A 191 2.46 -8.83 8.83
N VAL A 192 3.73 -9.10 9.18
CA VAL A 192 4.85 -9.00 8.22
C VAL A 192 4.76 -10.16 7.22
N ILE A 193 4.70 -9.82 5.93
CA ILE A 193 4.69 -10.77 4.82
C ILE A 193 6.11 -11.33 4.66
N LEU A 194 6.28 -12.63 4.84
CA LEU A 194 7.60 -13.25 4.78
C LEU A 194 7.78 -14.03 3.46
N PRO A 195 8.91 -13.85 2.76
CA PRO A 195 9.28 -14.74 1.67
C PRO A 195 9.45 -16.17 2.23
N GLN A 196 9.56 -17.21 1.38
CA GLN A 196 9.86 -18.53 1.91
C GLN A 196 11.14 -18.45 2.75
N VAL A 197 11.02 -18.74 4.04
CA VAL A 197 12.15 -18.75 4.96
C VAL A 197 12.35 -20.18 5.39
N ASP A 198 13.49 -20.76 5.03
CA ASP A 198 13.73 -22.19 5.26
C ASP A 198 13.64 -22.63 6.73
N ASN A 199 13.60 -21.75 7.77
CA ASN A 199 13.47 -22.16 9.18
C ASN A 199 13.04 -21.10 10.24
N GLU A 200 12.73 -19.84 9.94
CA GLU A 200 12.63 -18.81 11.02
C GLU A 200 11.26 -18.67 11.70
N ARG A 201 10.13 -18.92 11.02
CA ARG A 201 8.84 -18.93 11.72
C ARG A 201 8.72 -20.11 12.70
N GLN A 202 9.32 -21.25 12.39
CA GLN A 202 9.42 -22.36 13.32
C GLN A 202 10.21 -22.02 14.59
N LEU A 203 11.15 -21.06 14.53
CA LEU A 203 11.85 -20.58 15.72
C LEU A 203 11.00 -19.61 16.56
N ALA A 204 10.06 -18.90 15.94
CA ALA A 204 9.11 -18.03 16.64
C ALA A 204 7.96 -18.81 17.30
N GLU A 205 7.55 -19.94 16.73
CA GLU A 205 6.46 -20.77 17.24
C GLU A 205 6.90 -21.80 18.30
N ASN A 206 8.18 -22.16 18.34
CA ASN A 206 8.72 -23.18 19.26
C ASN A 206 9.44 -22.62 20.51
N ASN A 207 9.40 -21.30 20.74
CA ASN A 207 9.93 -20.63 21.94
C ASN A 207 8.83 -19.83 22.65
#